data_AF-A0A924N048-F1
#
_entry.id   AF-A0A924N048-F1
#
_cell.length_a   1.000
_cell.length_b   1.000
_cell.length_c   1.000
_cell.angle_alpha   90.00
_cell.angle_beta   90.00
_cell.angle_gamma   90.00
#
_symmetry.space_group_name_H-M   'P 1'
#
loop_
_entity.id
_entity.type
_entity.pdbx_description
1 polymer ?
#
loop_
_entity_poly.entity_id
_entity_poly.type
_entity_poly.pdbx_seq_one_letter_code
_entity_poly.pdbx_strand_id
1 'polypeptide(L)'
;MTLKSHRPAAQDSSDKGADRSAVNAYLVGGGIASLSAAAFLIRDGDVLGHNITILEELDTLGGSLDGSGSAQEGYVLRGGRMLESKYLCTFDLFASIPTLDTSQTVTQETFAWNETMKTSSKSRLVRNGKRQTAPAFGLSEAHILTIERLALEPEAKLRDTSISDQFEPSFFKTDFWFMWCTTFAFQPWHSAVEFKRYLVRFAHMVDGFDRLQGIMRTVYNQYDSMVRPLQKWLTDRGVTFEFNTRVTDLGLTEDGGKIRVTQIDYDRVGQPGSITLAAGDLAFVTLGSMTEGSDVGAMDRAPRLREKTDGGAWRLWETLASGRPDFGNPSAFADHIDESKWVSFTTTLHDPTFLRLVLNLTGNVPGEGGLITFPESSWLASIVIPHQPHFIGQPDDVAVLWGYGLSVDKPGDFVKKPMSACTGAEILSEILGHLRIEAEAEKIIETSTCIPCMMPFITSQFLKRAKGDRPLVVPKGSQNLAFIGQFCELPDDVVFTVEYSIRSAQTAVYALLGLDRSPPAVYQGKYDPRVLYKAYRALHDLPA
;
A
#
# COMPACT_ATOMS: atom_id res chain seq x y z
N MET A 1 -19.67 -31.11 -18.54
CA MET A 1 -19.62 -30.26 -19.75
C MET A 1 -18.27 -29.56 -19.78
N THR A 2 -17.46 -29.89 -20.77
CA THR A 2 -16.08 -29.46 -20.98
C THR A 2 -16.04 -27.95 -21.23
N LEU A 3 -15.44 -27.18 -20.31
CA LEU A 3 -15.22 -25.73 -20.49
C LEU A 3 -14.12 -25.54 -21.53
N LYS A 4 -14.52 -25.20 -22.76
CA LYS A 4 -13.62 -24.73 -23.81
C LYS A 4 -12.96 -23.44 -23.35
N SER A 5 -11.63 -23.47 -23.25
CA SER A 5 -10.77 -22.30 -23.11
C SER A 5 -11.06 -21.27 -24.20
N HIS A 6 -11.74 -20.19 -23.86
CA HIS A 6 -11.73 -18.98 -24.68
C HIS A 6 -10.40 -18.27 -24.45
N ARG A 7 -9.40 -18.58 -25.29
CA ARG A 7 -8.34 -17.62 -25.55
C ARG A 7 -9.00 -16.42 -26.25
N PRO A 8 -8.79 -15.18 -25.79
CA PRO A 8 -9.12 -14.03 -26.61
C PRO A 8 -8.34 -14.13 -27.92
N ALA A 9 -9.01 -13.90 -29.04
CA ALA A 9 -8.36 -13.76 -30.33
C ALA A 9 -7.28 -12.67 -30.22
N ALA A 10 -6.09 -12.95 -30.75
CA ALA A 10 -5.06 -11.95 -30.94
C ALA A 10 -5.67 -10.79 -31.73
N GLN A 11 -5.83 -9.63 -31.09
CA GLN A 11 -6.06 -8.39 -31.81
C GLN A 11 -4.78 -8.08 -32.59
N ASP A 12 -4.94 -8.04 -33.91
CA ASP A 12 -3.89 -7.77 -34.87
C ASP A 12 -3.31 -6.38 -34.61
N SER A 13 -1.99 -6.36 -34.43
CA SER A 13 -1.20 -5.24 -33.91
C SER A 13 -0.89 -4.22 -35.01
N SER A 14 -1.54 -3.06 -34.97
CA SER A 14 -1.13 -1.88 -35.77
C SER A 14 0.01 -1.07 -35.13
N ASP A 15 0.44 -1.41 -33.90
CA ASP A 15 1.38 -0.61 -33.10
C ASP A 15 2.87 -1.04 -33.23
N LYS A 16 3.19 -2.05 -34.05
CA LYS A 16 4.57 -2.53 -34.28
C LYS A 16 5.47 -1.58 -35.09
N GLY A 17 5.12 -0.29 -35.19
CA GLY A 17 5.63 0.61 -36.24
C GLY A 17 6.49 1.79 -35.79
N ALA A 18 6.44 2.20 -34.52
CA ALA A 18 7.24 3.33 -34.06
C ALA A 18 8.61 2.86 -33.55
N ASP A 19 9.69 3.25 -34.22
CA ASP A 19 11.04 3.04 -33.69
C ASP A 19 11.24 3.89 -32.43
N ARG A 20 11.29 3.22 -31.28
CA ARG A 20 11.48 3.81 -29.95
C ARG A 20 12.88 3.53 -29.40
N SER A 21 13.80 3.02 -30.22
CA SER A 21 15.17 2.68 -29.81
C SER A 21 15.98 3.89 -29.32
N ALA A 22 15.57 5.11 -29.68
CA ALA A 22 16.19 6.37 -29.26
C ALA A 22 15.47 7.06 -28.08
N VAL A 23 14.34 6.54 -27.60
CA VAL A 23 13.60 7.13 -26.48
C VAL A 23 14.32 6.79 -25.17
N ASN A 24 14.66 7.81 -24.38
CA ASN A 24 15.07 7.63 -22.98
C ASN A 24 13.91 7.87 -22.03
N ALA A 25 13.88 7.13 -20.93
CA ALA A 25 12.88 7.31 -19.88
C ALA A 25 13.55 7.45 -18.52
N TYR A 26 13.17 8.50 -17.80
CA TYR A 26 13.66 8.79 -16.46
C TYR A 26 12.52 8.66 -15.46
N LEU A 27 12.72 7.86 -14.42
CA LEU A 27 11.71 7.58 -13.42
C LEU A 27 12.21 8.03 -12.05
N VAL A 28 11.43 8.92 -11.40
CA VAL A 28 11.77 9.50 -10.10
C VAL A 28 11.13 8.68 -8.98
N GLY A 29 11.98 8.15 -8.11
CA GLY A 29 11.66 7.21 -7.04
C GLY A 29 11.77 5.75 -7.49
N GLY A 30 12.33 4.89 -6.66
CA GLY A 30 12.50 3.44 -6.87
C GLY A 30 11.41 2.57 -6.25
N GLY A 31 10.23 3.15 -6.02
CA GLY A 31 9.04 2.44 -5.56
C GLY A 31 8.34 1.63 -6.66
N ILE A 32 7.33 0.85 -6.28
CA ILE A 32 6.62 -0.07 -7.20
C ILE A 32 6.01 0.63 -8.43
N ALA A 33 5.61 1.90 -8.32
CA ALA A 33 5.08 2.65 -9.45
C ALA A 33 6.11 2.79 -10.58
N SER A 34 7.31 3.31 -10.26
CA SER A 34 8.40 3.45 -11.22
C SER A 34 8.89 2.10 -11.75
N LEU A 35 9.07 1.10 -10.87
CA LEU A 35 9.49 -0.24 -11.31
C LEU A 35 8.49 -0.84 -12.32
N SER A 36 7.19 -0.61 -12.09
CA SER A 36 6.13 -1.06 -13.01
C SER A 36 6.13 -0.29 -14.32
N ALA A 37 6.32 1.03 -14.27
CA ALA A 37 6.42 1.86 -15.47
C ALA A 37 7.61 1.43 -16.35
N ALA A 38 8.78 1.18 -15.75
CA ALA A 38 9.94 0.64 -16.46
C ALA A 38 9.63 -0.72 -17.11
N ALA A 39 8.90 -1.60 -16.42
CA ALA A 39 8.50 -2.88 -17.00
C ALA A 39 7.52 -2.74 -18.16
N PHE A 40 6.52 -1.87 -18.06
CA PHE A 40 5.59 -1.61 -19.17
C PHE A 40 6.27 -0.92 -20.35
N LEU A 41 7.21 0.01 -20.12
CA LEU A 41 8.01 0.63 -21.17
C LEU A 41 8.75 -0.41 -22.01
N ILE A 42 9.34 -1.42 -21.36
CA ILE A 42 10.04 -2.51 -22.06
C ILE A 42 9.06 -3.49 -22.70
N ARG A 43 8.11 -4.00 -21.91
CA ARG A 43 7.26 -5.13 -22.30
C ARG A 43 6.22 -4.76 -23.35
N ASP A 44 5.58 -3.61 -23.18
CA ASP A 44 4.47 -3.15 -24.01
C ASP A 44 4.86 -1.97 -24.90
N GLY A 45 5.88 -1.20 -24.51
CA GLY A 45 6.33 -0.01 -25.22
C GLY A 45 7.50 -0.21 -26.18
N ASP A 46 8.15 -1.38 -26.18
CA ASP A 46 9.36 -1.67 -26.97
C ASP A 46 10.53 -0.68 -26.73
N VAL A 47 10.59 -0.06 -25.54
CA VAL A 47 11.73 0.78 -25.13
C VAL A 47 12.87 -0.11 -24.64
N LEU A 48 14.08 0.15 -25.13
CA LEU A 48 15.27 -0.60 -24.73
C LEU A 48 15.60 -0.32 -23.26
N GLY A 49 15.81 -1.37 -22.46
CA GLY A 49 16.00 -1.21 -21.01
C GLY A 49 17.20 -0.32 -20.64
N HIS A 50 18.29 -0.34 -21.42
CA HIS A 50 19.45 0.55 -21.22
C HIS A 50 19.17 2.05 -21.48
N ASN A 51 18.01 2.40 -22.03
CA ASN A 51 17.55 3.79 -22.13
C ASN A 51 16.65 4.19 -20.95
N ILE A 52 16.44 3.30 -19.97
CA ILE A 52 15.59 3.56 -18.81
C ILE A 52 16.47 3.74 -17.58
N THR A 53 16.31 4.88 -16.90
CA THR A 53 17.02 5.20 -15.66
C THR A 53 16.04 5.48 -14.54
N ILE A 54 16.21 4.79 -13.41
CA ILE A 54 15.45 5.00 -12.17
C ILE A 54 16.34 5.75 -11.17
N LEU A 55 15.89 6.93 -10.74
CA LEU A 55 16.56 7.81 -9.79
C LEU A 55 15.95 7.57 -8.39
N GLU A 56 16.70 6.96 -7.48
CA GLU A 56 16.25 6.64 -6.12
C GLU A 56 17.10 7.40 -5.10
N GLU A 57 16.42 8.06 -4.15
CA GLU A 57 17.07 8.81 -3.08
C GLU A 57 17.76 7.88 -2.07
N LEU A 58 17.16 6.73 -1.80
CA LEU A 58 17.71 5.71 -0.90
C LEU A 58 18.82 4.90 -1.58
N ASP A 59 19.47 4.06 -0.80
CA ASP A 59 20.43 3.05 -1.27
C ASP A 59 19.77 1.72 -1.65
N THR A 60 18.44 1.65 -1.56
CA THR A 60 17.63 0.47 -1.86
C THR A 60 16.33 0.83 -2.59
N LEU A 61 15.82 -0.12 -3.38
CA LEU A 61 14.55 0.01 -4.08
C LEU A 61 13.37 -0.46 -3.21
N GLY A 62 12.17 -0.29 -3.74
CA GLY A 62 10.91 -0.83 -3.20
C GLY A 62 10.01 0.24 -2.60
N GLY A 63 10.59 1.37 -2.15
CA GLY A 63 9.84 2.41 -1.46
C GLY A 63 9.00 1.80 -0.33
N SER A 64 7.69 2.03 -0.33
CA SER A 64 6.77 1.49 0.68
C SER A 64 6.51 -0.03 0.62
N LEU A 65 7.16 -0.78 -0.29
CA LEU A 65 7.19 -2.24 -0.32
C LEU A 65 8.54 -2.76 0.21
N ASP A 66 8.97 -2.23 1.35
CA ASP A 66 10.22 -2.60 2.00
C ASP A 66 10.15 -3.92 2.78
N GLY A 67 11.33 -4.47 3.02
CA GLY A 67 11.61 -5.57 3.92
C GLY A 67 13.12 -5.59 4.14
N SER A 68 13.56 -5.44 5.39
CA SER A 68 14.98 -5.31 5.72
C SER A 68 15.30 -5.93 7.09
N GLY A 69 16.58 -5.89 7.45
CA GLY A 69 17.09 -6.45 8.69
C GLY A 69 17.47 -7.93 8.56
N SER A 70 17.74 -8.55 9.70
CA SER A 70 18.21 -9.93 9.80
C SER A 70 17.65 -10.60 11.05
N ALA A 71 17.85 -11.91 11.19
CA ALA A 71 17.52 -12.61 12.43
C ALA A 71 18.28 -12.01 13.63
N GLN A 72 19.55 -11.61 13.47
CA GLN A 72 20.39 -11.16 14.58
C GLN A 72 20.06 -9.73 15.03
N GLU A 73 19.86 -8.82 14.07
CA GLU A 73 19.61 -7.40 14.35
C GLU A 73 18.11 -7.08 14.52
N GLY A 74 17.25 -8.00 14.07
CA GLY A 74 15.81 -7.83 13.98
C GLY A 74 15.37 -7.43 12.57
N TYR A 75 14.27 -8.02 12.12
CA TYR A 75 13.61 -7.67 10.88
C TYR A 75 12.77 -6.39 11.01
N VAL A 76 12.62 -5.67 9.90
CA VAL A 76 11.79 -4.46 9.81
C VAL A 76 10.89 -4.52 8.57
N LEU A 77 9.60 -4.29 8.81
CA LEU A 77 8.57 -4.03 7.82
C LEU A 77 7.80 -2.78 8.22
N ARG A 78 7.82 -1.73 7.38
CA ARG A 78 7.00 -0.54 7.66
C ARG A 78 5.52 -0.83 7.56
N GLY A 79 5.09 -1.73 6.65
CA GLY A 79 3.71 -2.15 6.56
C GLY A 79 3.49 -3.47 5.82
N GLY A 80 2.54 -4.27 6.30
CA GLY A 80 2.02 -5.40 5.53
C GLY A 80 1.16 -4.94 4.35
N ARG A 81 1.13 -5.73 3.28
CA ARG A 81 0.19 -5.51 2.15
C ARG A 81 -0.74 -6.68 1.95
N MET A 82 -1.97 -6.34 1.58
CA MET A 82 -3.02 -7.28 1.20
C MET A 82 -3.21 -7.17 -0.31
N LEU A 83 -3.38 -8.32 -0.97
CA LEU A 83 -3.79 -8.41 -2.36
C LEU A 83 -5.21 -8.98 -2.40
N GLU A 84 -5.88 -8.85 -3.54
CA GLU A 84 -7.15 -9.56 -3.81
C GLU A 84 -7.26 -9.86 -5.30
N SER A 85 -8.06 -10.86 -5.66
CA SER A 85 -8.12 -11.43 -7.02
C SER A 85 -8.45 -10.44 -8.14
N LYS A 86 -8.99 -9.25 -7.83
CA LYS A 86 -9.31 -8.17 -8.78
C LYS A 86 -8.26 -7.07 -8.83
N TYR A 87 -7.05 -7.29 -8.32
CA TYR A 87 -5.89 -6.45 -8.62
C TYR A 87 -5.36 -6.79 -10.03
N LEU A 88 -6.16 -6.42 -11.03
CA LEU A 88 -5.99 -6.89 -12.41
C LEU A 88 -4.72 -6.32 -13.07
N CYS A 89 -4.37 -5.05 -12.84
CA CYS A 89 -3.12 -4.49 -13.35
C CYS A 89 -1.90 -5.14 -12.67
N THR A 90 -2.00 -5.39 -11.36
CA THR A 90 -0.94 -6.06 -10.58
C THR A 90 -0.66 -7.44 -11.15
N PHE A 91 -1.68 -8.28 -11.30
CA PHE A 91 -1.49 -9.64 -11.79
C PHE A 91 -1.17 -9.70 -13.29
N ASP A 92 -1.59 -8.72 -14.09
CA ASP A 92 -1.15 -8.57 -15.48
C ASP A 92 0.35 -8.26 -15.57
N LEU A 93 0.88 -7.35 -14.75
CA LEU A 93 2.31 -7.08 -14.69
C LEU A 93 3.08 -8.34 -14.29
N PHE A 94 2.76 -8.91 -13.13
CA PHE A 94 3.50 -10.01 -12.53
C PHE A 94 3.30 -11.35 -13.25
N ALA A 95 2.36 -11.45 -14.20
CA ALA A 95 2.26 -12.59 -15.12
C ALA A 95 3.42 -12.65 -16.13
N SER A 96 4.21 -11.57 -16.25
CA SER A 96 5.40 -11.49 -17.10
C SER A 96 6.73 -11.48 -16.33
N ILE A 97 6.67 -11.48 -14.99
CA ILE A 97 7.82 -11.39 -14.11
C ILE A 97 8.06 -12.76 -13.45
N PRO A 98 9.18 -13.45 -13.73
CA PRO A 98 9.54 -14.69 -13.06
C PRO A 98 9.84 -14.48 -11.57
N THR A 99 9.60 -15.50 -10.75
CA THR A 99 10.12 -15.58 -9.38
C THR A 99 11.65 -15.55 -9.37
N LEU A 100 12.28 -15.28 -8.22
CA LEU A 100 13.74 -15.22 -8.09
C LEU A 100 14.44 -16.53 -8.48
N ASP A 101 13.81 -17.67 -8.21
CA ASP A 101 14.28 -19.00 -8.59
C ASP A 101 13.89 -19.39 -10.03
N THR A 102 13.15 -18.53 -10.73
CA THR A 102 12.66 -18.69 -12.11
C THR A 102 11.75 -19.89 -12.36
N SER A 103 11.22 -20.51 -11.31
CA SER A 103 10.37 -21.72 -11.42
C SER A 103 8.99 -21.45 -12.03
N GLN A 104 8.47 -20.24 -11.83
CA GLN A 104 7.17 -19.78 -12.32
C GLN A 104 7.12 -18.25 -12.37
N THR A 105 5.97 -17.67 -12.73
CA THR A 105 5.76 -16.21 -12.60
C THR A 105 5.28 -15.85 -11.19
N VAL A 106 5.54 -14.61 -10.76
CA VAL A 106 5.09 -14.11 -9.45
C VAL A 106 3.56 -14.20 -9.33
N THR A 107 2.82 -13.96 -10.43
CA THR A 107 1.37 -14.18 -10.46
C THR A 107 1.02 -15.65 -10.20
N GLN A 108 1.66 -16.60 -10.89
CA GLN A 108 1.39 -18.04 -10.68
C GLN A 108 1.70 -18.47 -9.24
N GLU A 109 2.85 -18.06 -8.70
CA GLU A 109 3.23 -18.34 -7.31
C GLU A 109 2.20 -17.80 -6.33
N THR A 110 1.78 -16.54 -6.51
CA THR A 110 0.81 -15.90 -5.62
C THR A 110 -0.54 -16.62 -5.68
N PHE A 111 -1.05 -16.97 -6.86
CA PHE A 111 -2.32 -17.70 -6.96
C PHE A 111 -2.23 -19.11 -6.36
N ALA A 112 -1.19 -19.88 -6.71
CA ALA A 112 -0.98 -21.23 -6.17
C ALA A 112 -0.82 -21.22 -4.64
N TRP A 113 -0.11 -20.23 -4.11
CA TRP A 113 0.02 -20.02 -2.67
C TRP A 113 -1.34 -19.82 -2.00
N ASN A 114 -2.22 -19.00 -2.56
CA ASN A 114 -3.53 -18.72 -1.96
C ASN A 114 -4.58 -19.82 -2.19
N GLU A 115 -4.32 -20.80 -3.06
CA GLU A 115 -5.12 -22.03 -3.12
C GLU A 115 -4.83 -22.96 -1.93
N THR A 116 -3.59 -22.95 -1.44
CA THR A 116 -3.15 -23.76 -0.30
C THR A 116 -3.33 -23.01 1.03
N MET A 117 -2.86 -21.78 1.09
CA MET A 117 -2.92 -20.90 2.25
C MET A 117 -4.12 -19.94 2.15
N LYS A 118 -5.30 -20.45 2.50
CA LYS A 118 -6.55 -19.70 2.42
C LYS A 118 -6.73 -18.79 3.64
N THR A 119 -6.73 -17.48 3.41
CA THR A 119 -7.05 -16.51 4.45
C THR A 119 -8.48 -16.72 4.98
N SER A 120 -8.58 -16.98 6.28
CA SER A 120 -9.85 -17.01 7.02
C SER A 120 -9.55 -16.85 8.51
N SER A 121 -9.74 -15.64 9.01
CA SER A 121 -9.54 -15.32 10.42
C SER A 121 -10.49 -16.11 11.31
N LYS A 122 -9.94 -16.76 12.34
CA LYS A 122 -10.68 -17.36 13.45
C LYS A 122 -10.69 -16.43 14.66
N SER A 123 -10.00 -15.30 14.60
CA SER A 123 -9.82 -14.37 15.72
C SER A 123 -9.72 -12.93 15.22
N ARG A 124 -10.69 -12.51 14.39
CA ARG A 124 -10.65 -11.19 13.74
C ARG A 124 -10.59 -10.06 14.76
N LEU A 125 -11.31 -10.23 15.87
CA LEU A 125 -11.26 -9.36 17.04
C LEU A 125 -10.86 -10.20 18.27
N VAL A 126 -10.11 -9.59 19.18
CA VAL A 126 -9.78 -10.15 20.50
C VAL A 126 -10.11 -9.12 21.57
N ARG A 127 -10.98 -9.51 22.51
CA ARG A 127 -11.40 -8.69 23.65
C ARG A 127 -11.06 -9.42 24.93
N ASN A 128 -10.35 -8.74 25.84
CA ASN A 128 -9.97 -9.30 27.13
C ASN A 128 -9.39 -10.74 27.06
N GLY A 129 -8.43 -10.97 26.15
CA GLY A 129 -7.83 -12.30 25.94
C GLY A 129 -8.75 -13.38 25.36
N LYS A 130 -9.92 -13.01 24.83
CA LYS A 130 -10.87 -13.93 24.20
C LYS A 130 -11.02 -13.64 22.72
N ARG A 131 -10.83 -14.67 21.89
CA ARG A 131 -11.04 -14.57 20.44
C ARG A 131 -12.53 -14.43 20.10
N GLN A 132 -12.80 -13.65 19.05
CA GLN A 132 -14.09 -13.61 18.38
C GLN A 132 -13.89 -14.00 16.91
N THR A 133 -14.47 -15.13 16.55
CA THR A 133 -14.52 -15.62 15.18
C THR A 133 -15.75 -15.04 14.50
N ALA A 134 -15.60 -14.39 13.34
CA ALA A 134 -16.73 -13.81 12.59
C ALA A 134 -17.65 -12.92 13.47
N PRO A 135 -17.11 -11.82 14.02
CA PRO A 135 -17.97 -10.86 14.72
C PRO A 135 -19.04 -10.33 13.75
N ALA A 136 -20.27 -10.19 14.26
CA ALA A 136 -21.33 -9.50 13.56
C ALA A 136 -20.87 -8.07 13.22
N PHE A 137 -21.37 -7.50 12.13
CA PHE A 137 -21.08 -6.12 11.77
C PHE A 137 -21.68 -5.15 12.80
N GLY A 138 -22.86 -5.45 13.32
CA GLY A 138 -23.50 -4.65 14.36
C GLY A 138 -23.93 -3.27 13.86
N LEU A 139 -24.25 -3.16 12.57
CA LEU A 139 -24.77 -1.95 11.96
C LEU A 139 -26.26 -1.78 12.28
N SER A 140 -26.68 -0.54 12.54
CA SER A 140 -28.11 -0.20 12.56
C SER A 140 -28.63 0.05 11.13
N GLU A 141 -29.95 -0.02 10.94
CA GLU A 141 -30.58 0.37 9.67
C GLU A 141 -30.16 1.78 9.20
N ALA A 142 -30.03 2.74 10.13
CA ALA A 142 -29.57 4.08 9.80
C ALA A 142 -28.13 4.09 9.26
N HIS A 143 -27.24 3.25 9.83
CA HIS A 143 -25.87 3.09 9.35
C HIS A 143 -25.84 2.47 7.95
N ILE A 144 -26.63 1.42 7.72
CA ILE A 144 -26.71 0.73 6.43
C ILE A 144 -27.23 1.67 5.35
N LEU A 145 -28.34 2.39 5.60
CA LEU A 145 -28.88 3.38 4.67
C LEU A 145 -27.86 4.49 4.34
N THR A 146 -27.00 4.83 5.29
CA THR A 146 -25.91 5.80 5.07
C THR A 146 -24.82 5.22 4.17
N ILE A 147 -24.39 3.96 4.39
CA ILE A 147 -23.46 3.24 3.52
C ILE A 147 -24.01 3.16 2.09
N GLU A 148 -25.28 2.78 1.93
CA GLU A 148 -25.95 2.66 0.63
C GLU A 148 -26.08 4.02 -0.07
N ARG A 149 -26.45 5.08 0.66
CA ARG A 149 -26.45 6.46 0.13
C ARG A 149 -25.06 6.83 -0.38
N LEU A 150 -24.01 6.62 0.40
CA LEU A 150 -22.64 6.93 0.00
C LEU A 150 -22.22 6.15 -1.25
N ALA A 151 -22.59 4.86 -1.35
CA ALA A 151 -22.28 4.06 -2.53
C ALA A 151 -22.88 4.65 -3.83
N LEU A 152 -24.07 5.25 -3.75
CA LEU A 152 -24.81 5.81 -4.89
C LEU A 152 -24.49 7.30 -5.17
N GLU A 153 -24.16 8.08 -4.15
CA GLU A 153 -24.04 9.54 -4.24
C GLU A 153 -22.82 9.99 -5.08
N PRO A 154 -22.95 10.89 -6.07
CA PRO A 154 -21.80 11.36 -6.83
C PRO A 154 -20.68 11.93 -5.95
N GLU A 155 -19.40 11.62 -6.24
CA GLU A 155 -18.25 12.09 -5.45
C GLU A 155 -18.23 13.62 -5.28
N ALA A 156 -18.67 14.36 -6.31
CA ALA A 156 -18.75 15.82 -6.29
C ALA A 156 -19.66 16.39 -5.19
N LYS A 157 -20.60 15.60 -4.64
CA LYS A 157 -21.45 16.02 -3.52
C LYS A 157 -20.78 15.81 -2.16
N LEU A 158 -19.83 14.89 -2.07
CA LEU A 158 -19.08 14.63 -0.84
C LEU A 158 -17.99 15.68 -0.60
N ARG A 159 -17.51 16.35 -1.66
CA ARG A 159 -16.49 17.42 -1.59
C ARG A 159 -15.32 17.01 -0.68
N ASP A 160 -14.90 17.90 0.23
CA ASP A 160 -13.86 17.74 1.23
C ASP A 160 -14.39 17.29 2.61
N THR A 161 -15.54 16.61 2.66
CA THR A 161 -16.09 16.09 3.92
C THR A 161 -15.32 14.87 4.44
N SER A 162 -15.37 14.69 5.76
CA SER A 162 -14.84 13.53 6.47
C SER A 162 -15.85 12.38 6.58
N ILE A 163 -15.40 11.18 6.93
CA ILE A 163 -16.29 10.05 7.27
C ILE A 163 -17.19 10.42 8.45
N SER A 164 -16.66 11.12 9.47
CA SER A 164 -17.43 11.61 10.62
C SER A 164 -18.51 12.63 10.29
N ASP A 165 -18.41 13.34 9.17
CA ASP A 165 -19.50 14.22 8.71
C ASP A 165 -20.67 13.43 8.12
N GLN A 166 -20.46 12.16 7.76
CA GLN A 166 -21.47 11.32 7.09
C GLN A 166 -22.21 10.39 8.05
N PHE A 167 -21.61 10.04 9.19
CA PHE A 167 -22.12 9.03 10.11
C PHE A 167 -22.32 9.59 11.53
N GLU A 168 -23.35 9.09 12.22
CA GLU A 168 -23.54 9.35 13.64
C GLU A 168 -22.48 8.66 14.53
N PRO A 169 -22.18 9.17 15.74
CA PRO A 169 -21.11 8.63 16.60
C PRO A 169 -21.22 7.15 16.96
N SER A 170 -22.42 6.57 16.93
CA SER A 170 -22.67 5.15 17.20
C SER A 170 -22.05 4.24 16.14
N PHE A 171 -21.91 4.69 14.88
CA PHE A 171 -21.28 3.95 13.80
C PHE A 171 -19.82 3.58 14.13
N PHE A 172 -19.08 4.52 14.72
CA PHE A 172 -17.68 4.35 15.08
C PHE A 172 -17.44 3.41 16.28
N LYS A 173 -18.51 2.83 16.84
CA LYS A 173 -18.48 1.83 17.91
C LYS A 173 -18.87 0.43 17.41
N THR A 174 -19.19 0.29 16.13
CA THR A 174 -19.61 -0.99 15.52
C THR A 174 -18.40 -1.87 15.23
N ASP A 175 -18.62 -3.18 15.22
CA ASP A 175 -17.59 -4.14 14.82
C ASP A 175 -17.28 -4.02 13.32
N PHE A 176 -18.25 -3.61 12.48
CA PHE A 176 -17.99 -3.18 11.10
C PHE A 176 -16.91 -2.10 11.05
N TRP A 177 -17.06 -1.00 11.79
CA TRP A 177 -16.08 0.08 11.79
C TRP A 177 -14.72 -0.40 12.28
N PHE A 178 -14.66 -1.12 13.41
CA PHE A 178 -13.38 -1.63 13.92
C PHE A 178 -12.67 -2.54 12.91
N MET A 179 -13.41 -3.41 12.22
CA MET A 179 -12.83 -4.24 11.17
C MET A 179 -12.41 -3.42 9.95
N TRP A 180 -13.22 -2.47 9.53
CA TRP A 180 -12.95 -1.65 8.35
C TRP A 180 -11.74 -0.74 8.55
N CYS A 181 -11.75 0.04 9.63
CA CYS A 181 -10.72 1.01 9.94
C CYS A 181 -9.38 0.34 10.19
N THR A 182 -9.34 -0.82 10.82
CA THR A 182 -8.08 -1.56 10.98
C THR A 182 -7.62 -2.20 9.68
N THR A 183 -8.49 -2.83 8.90
CA THR A 183 -8.06 -3.46 7.62
C THR A 183 -7.43 -2.46 6.65
N PHE A 184 -7.96 -1.24 6.60
CA PHE A 184 -7.55 -0.22 5.63
C PHE A 184 -6.82 0.98 6.24
N ALA A 185 -6.65 1.04 7.56
CA ALA A 185 -6.07 2.17 8.29
C ALA A 185 -6.85 3.51 8.16
N PHE A 186 -8.18 3.45 8.02
CA PHE A 186 -9.03 4.64 8.02
C PHE A 186 -9.18 5.25 9.41
N GLN A 187 -9.36 6.56 9.46
CA GLN A 187 -9.71 7.34 10.64
C GLN A 187 -11.03 8.09 10.40
N PRO A 188 -11.78 8.47 11.45
CA PRO A 188 -13.05 9.19 11.27
C PRO A 188 -12.90 10.51 10.49
N TRP A 189 -11.77 11.20 10.63
CA TRP A 189 -11.49 12.47 9.95
C TRP A 189 -11.03 12.32 8.49
N HIS A 190 -10.74 11.10 8.02
CA HIS A 190 -10.34 10.85 6.63
C HIS A 190 -11.48 11.13 5.63
N SER A 191 -11.11 11.25 4.36
CA SER A 191 -11.99 11.60 3.24
C SER A 191 -13.17 10.65 3.09
N ALA A 192 -14.38 11.20 3.09
CA ALA A 192 -15.60 10.47 2.74
C ALA A 192 -15.56 9.95 1.29
N VAL A 193 -14.85 10.64 0.38
CA VAL A 193 -14.69 10.20 -1.01
C VAL A 193 -13.86 8.92 -1.08
N GLU A 194 -12.73 8.83 -0.36
CA GLU A 194 -11.97 7.58 -0.33
C GLU A 194 -12.77 6.46 0.33
N PHE A 195 -13.44 6.73 1.46
CA PHE A 195 -14.30 5.73 2.09
C PHE A 195 -15.39 5.20 1.14
N LYS A 196 -16.07 6.09 0.41
CA LYS A 196 -17.01 5.71 -0.65
C LYS A 196 -16.35 4.82 -1.70
N ARG A 197 -15.17 5.20 -2.21
CA ARG A 197 -14.47 4.42 -3.23
C ARG A 197 -14.17 3.01 -2.74
N TYR A 198 -13.76 2.83 -1.48
CA TYR A 198 -13.54 1.50 -0.91
C TYR A 198 -14.83 0.67 -0.80
N LEU A 199 -15.94 1.28 -0.35
CA LEU A 199 -17.23 0.60 -0.27
C LEU A 199 -17.64 0.01 -1.64
N VAL A 200 -17.47 0.78 -2.71
CA VAL A 200 -17.87 0.34 -4.07
C VAL A 200 -16.83 -0.57 -4.73
N ARG A 201 -15.53 -0.32 -4.49
CA ARG A 201 -14.41 -1.08 -5.09
C ARG A 201 -14.31 -2.49 -4.53
N PHE A 202 -14.69 -2.69 -3.28
CA PHE A 202 -14.62 -3.96 -2.57
C PHE A 202 -15.99 -4.53 -2.19
N ALA A 203 -17.06 -4.11 -2.87
CA ALA A 203 -18.40 -4.63 -2.62
C ALA A 203 -18.48 -6.18 -2.69
N HIS A 204 -17.68 -6.81 -3.57
CA HIS A 204 -17.58 -8.26 -3.71
C HIS A 204 -16.88 -8.98 -2.55
N MET A 205 -16.25 -8.24 -1.64
CA MET A 205 -15.50 -8.78 -0.50
C MET A 205 -16.27 -8.68 0.82
N VAL A 206 -17.38 -7.93 0.86
CA VAL A 206 -18.13 -7.62 2.09
C VAL A 206 -18.64 -8.91 2.79
N ASP A 207 -19.11 -9.88 2.00
CA ASP A 207 -19.69 -11.16 2.46
C ASP A 207 -18.76 -12.00 3.36
N GLY A 208 -17.45 -11.87 3.18
CA GLY A 208 -16.44 -12.62 3.95
C GLY A 208 -15.50 -11.72 4.77
N PHE A 209 -15.86 -10.44 4.92
CA PHE A 209 -14.98 -9.43 5.51
C PHE A 209 -14.72 -9.65 7.01
N ASP A 210 -15.72 -10.19 7.71
CA ASP A 210 -15.67 -10.63 9.12
C ASP A 210 -14.55 -11.64 9.42
N ARG A 211 -14.04 -12.30 8.37
CA ARG A 211 -12.95 -13.28 8.41
C ARG A 211 -11.81 -12.94 7.45
N LEU A 212 -11.83 -11.78 6.79
CA LEU A 212 -10.87 -11.41 5.74
C LEU A 212 -10.79 -12.43 4.58
N GLN A 213 -11.88 -13.12 4.28
CA GLN A 213 -11.90 -14.10 3.20
C GLN A 213 -11.68 -13.42 1.85
N GLY A 214 -10.97 -14.11 0.97
CA GLY A 214 -10.61 -13.61 -0.36
C GLY A 214 -9.38 -12.68 -0.37
N ILE A 215 -8.88 -12.25 0.78
CA ILE A 215 -7.58 -11.58 0.86
C ILE A 215 -6.49 -12.57 0.47
N MET A 216 -5.64 -12.14 -0.45
CA MET A 216 -4.50 -12.87 -0.96
C MET A 216 -3.20 -12.33 -0.37
N ARG A 217 -2.22 -13.21 -0.21
CA ARG A 217 -0.85 -12.90 0.24
C ARG A 217 0.19 -13.44 -0.72
N THR A 218 1.35 -12.82 -0.77
CA THR A 218 2.56 -13.42 -1.34
C THR A 218 3.16 -14.44 -0.37
N VAL A 219 4.07 -15.30 -0.84
CA VAL A 219 4.75 -16.31 -0.01
C VAL A 219 5.57 -15.64 1.09
N TYR A 220 6.38 -14.66 0.71
CA TYR A 220 7.20 -13.83 1.60
C TYR A 220 6.61 -12.42 1.71
N ASN A 221 7.32 -11.52 2.39
CA ASN A 221 7.07 -10.09 2.34
C ASN A 221 7.09 -9.56 0.87
N GLN A 222 6.51 -8.39 0.65
CA GLN A 222 6.36 -7.83 -0.71
C GLN A 222 7.69 -7.39 -1.32
N TYR A 223 8.70 -7.08 -0.52
CA TYR A 223 10.03 -6.80 -1.05
C TYR A 223 10.61 -8.05 -1.73
N ASP A 224 10.60 -9.18 -1.01
CA ASP A 224 11.12 -10.45 -1.51
C ASP A 224 10.27 -11.06 -2.64
N SER A 225 8.95 -10.95 -2.54
CA SER A 225 8.04 -11.62 -3.48
C SER A 225 7.67 -10.79 -4.71
N MET A 226 7.89 -9.47 -4.70
CA MET A 226 7.48 -8.58 -5.79
C MET A 226 8.61 -7.66 -6.24
N VAL A 227 9.22 -6.90 -5.32
CA VAL A 227 10.24 -5.90 -5.67
C VAL A 227 11.49 -6.57 -6.21
N ARG A 228 12.07 -7.54 -5.50
CA ARG A 228 13.30 -8.23 -5.92
C ARG A 228 13.14 -8.98 -7.26
N PRO A 229 12.07 -9.76 -7.51
CA PRO A 229 11.80 -10.35 -8.83
C PRO A 229 11.74 -9.31 -9.95
N LEU A 230 11.02 -8.20 -9.72
CA LEU A 230 10.87 -7.14 -10.72
C LEU A 230 12.19 -6.41 -10.97
N GLN A 231 12.93 -6.07 -9.91
CA GLN A 231 14.27 -5.51 -10.02
C GLN A 231 15.19 -6.42 -10.84
N LYS A 232 15.25 -7.72 -10.51
CA LYS A 232 16.06 -8.69 -11.27
C LYS A 232 15.68 -8.68 -12.75
N TRP A 233 14.40 -8.73 -13.06
CA TRP A 233 13.90 -8.73 -14.44
C TRP A 233 14.31 -7.47 -15.21
N LEU A 234 14.29 -6.31 -14.55
CA LEU A 234 14.69 -5.01 -15.11
C LEU A 234 16.22 -4.93 -15.30
N THR A 235 17.00 -5.34 -14.30
CA THR A 235 18.47 -5.39 -14.38
C THR A 235 18.94 -6.31 -15.52
N ASP A 236 18.33 -7.50 -15.67
CA ASP A 236 18.64 -8.44 -16.75
C ASP A 236 18.34 -7.84 -18.15
N ARG A 237 17.57 -6.76 -18.23
CA ARG A 237 17.22 -6.01 -19.45
C ARG A 237 18.00 -4.70 -19.62
N GLY A 238 18.94 -4.43 -18.71
CA GLY A 238 19.85 -3.28 -18.80
C GLY A 238 19.31 -1.99 -18.19
N VAL A 239 18.21 -2.01 -17.43
CA VAL A 239 17.72 -0.81 -16.72
C VAL A 239 18.77 -0.29 -15.74
N THR A 240 19.02 1.01 -15.78
CA THR A 240 19.98 1.69 -14.89
C THR A 240 19.28 2.14 -13.61
N PHE A 241 19.90 1.86 -12.47
CA PHE A 241 19.44 2.29 -11.15
C PHE A 241 20.48 3.23 -10.54
N GLU A 242 20.09 4.48 -10.33
CA GLU A 242 20.93 5.53 -9.77
C GLU A 242 20.46 5.80 -8.32
N PHE A 243 21.06 5.07 -7.39
CA PHE A 243 20.82 5.21 -5.95
C PHE A 243 21.41 6.51 -5.39
N ASN A 244 21.02 6.86 -4.16
CA ASN A 244 21.49 8.05 -3.46
C ASN A 244 21.35 9.34 -4.29
N THR A 245 20.34 9.40 -5.16
CA THR A 245 20.10 10.48 -6.12
C THR A 245 18.71 11.07 -5.88
N ARG A 246 18.66 12.18 -5.15
CA ARG A 246 17.43 12.90 -4.84
C ARG A 246 17.11 13.89 -5.95
N VAL A 247 16.00 13.71 -6.65
CA VAL A 247 15.51 14.71 -7.61
C VAL A 247 14.95 15.91 -6.84
N THR A 248 15.39 17.11 -7.21
CA THR A 248 15.05 18.35 -6.50
C THR A 248 14.09 19.25 -7.28
N ASP A 249 14.13 19.21 -8.62
CA ASP A 249 13.26 20.00 -9.49
C ASP A 249 13.20 19.42 -10.91
N LEU A 250 12.23 19.89 -11.71
CA LEU A 250 12.13 19.67 -13.14
C LEU A 250 12.11 20.99 -13.91
N GLY A 251 13.04 21.15 -14.86
CA GLY A 251 12.98 22.24 -15.82
C GLY A 251 11.85 22.02 -16.82
N LEU A 252 10.88 22.94 -16.84
CA LEU A 252 9.68 22.87 -17.69
C LEU A 252 9.65 24.01 -18.71
N THR A 253 9.29 23.68 -19.95
CA THR A 253 8.89 24.66 -20.97
C THR A 253 7.39 24.61 -21.20
N GLU A 254 6.74 25.77 -21.15
CA GLU A 254 5.31 25.93 -21.34
C GLU A 254 5.06 26.84 -22.55
N ASP A 255 4.55 26.29 -23.66
CA ASP A 255 4.22 27.04 -24.88
C ASP A 255 2.86 26.63 -25.43
N GLY A 256 1.98 27.60 -25.66
CA GLY A 256 0.64 27.36 -26.21
C GLY A 256 -0.20 26.35 -25.41
N GLY A 257 0.01 26.24 -24.09
CA GLY A 257 -0.66 25.26 -23.23
C GLY A 257 -0.10 23.83 -23.32
N LYS A 258 1.06 23.64 -23.95
CA LYS A 258 1.82 22.38 -23.93
C LYS A 258 2.93 22.47 -22.89
N ILE A 259 3.11 21.38 -22.14
CA ILE A 259 4.11 21.29 -21.07
C ILE A 259 5.13 20.21 -21.47
N ARG A 260 6.42 20.54 -21.41
CA ARG A 260 7.50 19.60 -21.67
C ARG A 260 8.60 19.73 -20.62
N VAL A 261 9.06 18.60 -20.09
CA VAL A 261 10.26 18.54 -19.24
C VAL A 261 11.48 18.59 -20.16
N THR A 262 12.39 19.52 -19.88
CA THR A 262 13.67 19.68 -20.59
C THR A 262 14.87 19.35 -19.71
N GLN A 263 14.68 19.28 -18.39
CA GLN A 263 15.75 19.01 -17.44
C GLN A 263 15.21 18.34 -16.17
N ILE A 264 15.99 17.42 -15.60
CA ILE A 264 15.80 16.88 -14.25
C ILE A 264 16.97 17.32 -13.41
N ASP A 265 16.72 18.09 -12.35
CA ASP A 265 17.74 18.51 -11.39
C ASP A 265 17.78 17.54 -10.21
N TYR A 266 18.97 17.17 -9.77
CA TYR A 266 19.16 16.24 -8.67
C TYR A 266 20.33 16.64 -7.77
N ASP A 267 20.30 16.13 -6.54
CA ASP A 267 21.41 16.10 -5.61
C ASP A 267 21.83 14.64 -5.37
N ARG A 268 23.10 14.33 -5.66
CA ARG A 268 23.69 13.02 -5.38
C ARG A 268 24.69 13.17 -4.25
N VAL A 269 24.26 12.88 -3.03
CA VAL A 269 25.10 12.94 -1.82
C VAL A 269 25.80 14.31 -1.70
N GLY A 270 25.02 15.40 -1.79
CA GLY A 270 25.52 16.78 -1.70
C GLY A 270 26.18 17.31 -2.99
N GLN A 271 26.16 16.54 -4.08
CA GLN A 271 26.65 16.96 -5.39
C GLN A 271 25.47 17.28 -6.30
N PRO A 272 25.18 18.57 -6.57
CA PRO A 272 24.13 18.93 -7.51
C PRO A 272 24.52 18.55 -8.93
N GLY A 273 23.54 18.06 -9.69
CA GLY A 273 23.68 17.70 -11.09
C GLY A 273 22.37 17.86 -11.83
N SER A 274 22.42 17.68 -13.15
CA SER A 274 21.23 17.73 -13.98
C SER A 274 21.30 16.75 -15.15
N ILE A 275 20.13 16.35 -15.64
CA ILE A 275 19.94 15.53 -16.83
C ILE A 275 19.14 16.35 -17.83
N THR A 276 19.66 16.59 -19.02
CA THR A 276 18.90 17.24 -20.09
C THR A 276 18.04 16.22 -20.83
N LEU A 277 16.78 16.55 -21.07
CA LEU A 277 15.83 15.70 -21.80
C LEU A 277 15.65 16.22 -23.23
N ALA A 278 15.84 15.32 -24.21
CA ALA A 278 15.47 15.57 -25.59
C ALA A 278 13.94 15.55 -25.75
N ALA A 279 13.44 16.00 -26.91
CA ALA A 279 12.01 16.13 -27.16
C ALA A 279 11.25 14.79 -27.11
N GLY A 280 11.93 13.66 -27.37
CA GLY A 280 11.36 12.31 -27.32
C GLY A 280 11.56 11.58 -25.99
N ASP A 281 12.31 12.18 -25.04
CA ASP A 281 12.57 11.55 -23.74
C ASP A 281 11.37 11.72 -22.81
N LEU A 282 11.12 10.73 -21.95
CA LEU A 282 9.99 10.67 -21.04
C LEU A 282 10.42 10.84 -19.58
N ALA A 283 9.60 11.52 -18.79
CA ALA A 283 9.77 11.68 -17.34
C ALA A 283 8.53 11.14 -16.61
N PHE A 284 8.76 10.23 -15.67
CA PHE A 284 7.74 9.69 -14.78
C PHE A 284 8.09 10.05 -13.34
N VAL A 285 7.18 10.68 -12.61
CA VAL A 285 7.45 11.17 -11.25
C VAL A 285 6.49 10.53 -10.27
N THR A 286 7.02 9.83 -9.27
CA THR A 286 6.23 9.40 -8.11
C THR A 286 6.04 10.59 -7.19
N LEU A 287 4.81 11.13 -7.11
CA LEU A 287 4.50 12.30 -6.28
C LEU A 287 4.24 11.90 -4.83
N GLY A 288 4.90 12.60 -3.90
CA GLY A 288 4.75 12.37 -2.46
C GLY A 288 5.14 10.94 -2.04
N SER A 289 5.22 10.71 -0.73
CA SER A 289 5.40 9.36 -0.23
C SER A 289 4.83 9.19 1.17
N MET A 290 4.05 8.11 1.31
CA MET A 290 3.45 7.69 2.57
C MET A 290 4.50 7.25 3.59
N THR A 291 5.71 6.91 3.12
CA THR A 291 6.81 6.42 3.96
C THR A 291 7.98 7.42 4.04
N GLU A 292 7.82 8.62 3.49
CA GLU A 292 8.77 9.71 3.73
C GLU A 292 8.82 10.06 5.22
N GLY A 293 10.00 10.44 5.71
CA GLY A 293 10.18 10.76 7.13
C GLY A 293 9.98 9.57 8.07
N SER A 294 9.97 8.33 7.58
CA SER A 294 9.93 7.16 8.47
C SER A 294 11.17 7.14 9.38
N ASP A 295 10.97 6.88 10.67
CA ASP A 295 12.06 6.67 11.62
C ASP A 295 11.90 5.32 12.33
N VAL A 296 13.01 4.62 12.50
CA VAL A 296 13.04 3.27 13.08
C VAL A 296 13.62 3.35 14.49
N GLY A 297 12.87 2.85 15.46
CA GLY A 297 13.30 2.73 16.85
C GLY A 297 14.15 1.48 17.09
N ALA A 298 14.11 0.98 18.31
CA ALA A 298 14.75 -0.26 18.72
C ALA A 298 14.00 -0.84 19.93
N MET A 299 14.49 -1.99 20.41
CA MET A 299 13.94 -2.65 21.61
C MET A 299 13.92 -1.70 22.82
N ASP A 300 14.92 -0.84 22.95
CA ASP A 300 15.15 0.11 24.05
C ASP A 300 15.04 1.58 23.63
N ARG A 301 14.63 1.87 22.37
CA ARG A 301 14.54 3.24 21.83
C ARG A 301 13.24 3.47 21.07
N ALA A 302 12.50 4.51 21.43
CA ALA A 302 11.35 4.95 20.66
C ALA A 302 11.78 5.57 19.31
N PRO A 303 10.99 5.41 18.23
CA PRO A 303 11.22 6.12 16.97
C PRO A 303 10.89 7.61 17.12
N ARG A 304 11.50 8.45 16.30
CA ARG A 304 11.25 9.91 16.28
C ARG A 304 10.15 10.25 15.27
N LEU A 305 9.35 11.27 15.59
CA LEU A 305 8.50 11.91 14.59
C LEU A 305 9.35 12.86 13.76
N ARG A 306 9.42 12.63 12.45
CA ARG A 306 10.07 13.51 11.48
C ARG A 306 9.03 14.32 10.72
N GLU A 307 9.48 15.33 9.99
CA GLU A 307 8.66 16.23 9.19
C GLU A 307 8.92 16.04 7.69
N LYS A 308 8.12 16.68 6.84
CA LYS A 308 8.29 16.62 5.38
C LYS A 308 9.62 17.22 4.90
N THR A 309 10.21 18.11 5.69
CA THR A 309 11.51 18.75 5.43
C THR A 309 12.69 17.78 5.57
N ASP A 310 12.50 16.64 6.23
CA ASP A 310 13.50 15.59 6.38
C ASP A 310 13.62 14.68 5.14
N GLY A 311 12.74 14.84 4.14
CA GLY A 311 12.72 14.04 2.91
C GLY A 311 12.67 14.87 1.63
N GLY A 312 12.66 14.18 0.49
CA GLY A 312 12.70 14.79 -0.85
C GLY A 312 11.37 14.77 -1.61
N ALA A 313 10.51 13.76 -1.41
CA ALA A 313 9.34 13.53 -2.25
C ALA A 313 8.25 14.60 -2.09
N TRP A 314 7.96 15.03 -0.85
CA TRP A 314 6.98 16.11 -0.62
C TRP A 314 7.49 17.45 -1.12
N ARG A 315 8.76 17.76 -0.84
CA ARG A 315 9.41 18.99 -1.32
C ARG A 315 9.44 19.04 -2.85
N LEU A 316 9.74 17.93 -3.53
CA LEU A 316 9.69 17.87 -4.99
C LEU A 316 8.29 18.19 -5.49
N TRP A 317 7.24 17.59 -4.91
CA TRP A 317 5.87 17.89 -5.33
C TRP A 317 5.50 19.37 -5.08
N GLU A 318 5.87 19.94 -3.95
CA GLU A 318 5.66 21.37 -3.65
C GLU A 318 6.34 22.27 -4.70
N THR A 319 7.58 21.97 -5.06
CA THR A 319 8.31 22.69 -6.12
C THR A 319 7.56 22.63 -7.44
N LEU A 320 7.12 21.44 -7.85
CA LEU A 320 6.42 21.21 -9.11
C LEU A 320 5.05 21.91 -9.14
N ALA A 321 4.29 21.84 -8.05
CA ALA A 321 2.96 22.43 -7.92
C ALA A 321 2.97 23.97 -7.78
N SER A 322 4.10 24.56 -7.41
CA SER A 322 4.24 26.01 -7.23
C SER A 322 3.87 26.77 -8.52
N GLY A 323 2.81 27.58 -8.44
CA GLY A 323 2.27 28.32 -9.59
C GLY A 323 1.53 27.46 -10.63
N ARG A 324 1.36 26.15 -10.40
CA ARG A 324 0.78 25.18 -11.35
C ARG A 324 -0.35 24.37 -10.69
N PRO A 325 -1.57 24.91 -10.60
CA PRO A 325 -2.68 24.22 -9.93
C PRO A 325 -3.02 22.86 -10.57
N ASP A 326 -2.76 22.67 -11.87
CA ASP A 326 -2.97 21.39 -12.56
C ASP A 326 -2.00 20.28 -12.12
N PHE A 327 -0.96 20.61 -11.35
CA PHE A 327 0.00 19.67 -10.76
C PHE A 327 -0.39 19.25 -9.33
N GLY A 328 -1.57 19.67 -8.88
CA GLY A 328 -2.14 19.28 -7.60
C GLY A 328 -1.79 20.21 -6.45
N ASN A 329 -2.18 19.76 -5.26
CA ASN A 329 -2.05 20.50 -4.01
C ASN A 329 -1.44 19.60 -2.93
N PRO A 330 -0.10 19.55 -2.81
CA PRO A 330 0.57 18.71 -1.82
C PRO A 330 0.17 19.05 -0.37
N SER A 331 -0.19 20.30 -0.07
CA SER A 331 -0.56 20.73 1.30
C SER A 331 -1.74 19.95 1.87
N ALA A 332 -2.69 19.53 1.01
CA ALA A 332 -3.83 18.70 1.40
C ALA A 332 -3.42 17.33 1.97
N PHE A 333 -2.18 16.89 1.71
CA PHE A 333 -1.68 15.57 2.10
C PHE A 333 -0.46 15.64 3.03
N ALA A 334 0.38 16.67 2.92
CA ALA A 334 1.67 16.76 3.61
C ALA A 334 1.64 17.58 4.91
N ASP A 335 0.65 18.45 5.10
CA ASP A 335 0.68 19.44 6.20
C ASP A 335 -0.10 18.96 7.45
N HIS A 336 -0.58 17.73 7.43
CA HIS A 336 -1.53 17.17 8.39
C HIS A 336 -0.96 15.90 9.06
N ILE A 337 0.26 15.98 9.60
CA ILE A 337 0.95 14.84 10.22
C ILE A 337 0.13 14.21 11.35
N ASP A 338 -0.51 15.01 12.20
CA ASP A 338 -1.34 14.50 13.30
C ASP A 338 -2.56 13.69 12.82
N GLU A 339 -3.01 13.93 11.59
CA GLU A 339 -4.14 13.23 10.97
C GLU A 339 -3.70 12.06 10.07
N SER A 340 -2.39 11.91 9.82
CA SER A 340 -1.85 10.94 8.88
C SER A 340 -0.82 9.95 9.45
N LYS A 341 -0.27 10.23 10.64
CA LYS A 341 0.75 9.39 11.28
C LYS A 341 0.20 8.14 11.96
N TRP A 342 0.99 7.08 11.96
CA TRP A 342 0.86 5.99 12.93
C TRP A 342 2.20 5.24 13.12
N VAL A 343 2.21 4.29 14.05
CA VAL A 343 3.38 3.50 14.45
C VAL A 343 3.11 2.05 14.13
N SER A 344 3.98 1.46 13.31
CA SER A 344 4.07 0.01 13.14
C SER A 344 5.18 -0.55 14.03
N PHE A 345 5.23 -1.86 14.16
CA PHE A 345 6.35 -2.56 14.77
C PHE A 345 6.52 -3.93 14.13
N THR A 346 7.77 -4.38 14.06
CA THR A 346 8.12 -5.75 13.68
C THR A 346 8.83 -6.40 14.85
N THR A 347 8.39 -7.59 15.24
CA THR A 347 9.03 -8.36 16.31
C THR A 347 9.64 -9.62 15.73
N THR A 348 10.95 -9.75 15.90
CA THR A 348 11.71 -10.97 15.62
C THR A 348 11.74 -11.82 16.88
N LEU A 349 11.21 -13.03 16.79
CA LEU A 349 11.00 -13.95 17.91
C LEU A 349 12.04 -15.07 17.80
N HIS A 350 12.88 -15.23 18.83
CA HIS A 350 13.88 -16.30 18.93
C HIS A 350 13.44 -17.48 19.81
N ASP A 351 12.25 -17.39 20.39
CA ASP A 351 11.67 -18.44 21.20
C ASP A 351 10.23 -18.75 20.74
N PRO A 352 9.85 -20.03 20.60
CA PRO A 352 8.54 -20.41 20.06
C PRO A 352 7.37 -20.14 21.02
N THR A 353 7.62 -19.71 22.26
CA THR A 353 6.59 -19.54 23.30
C THR A 353 5.49 -18.58 22.85
N PHE A 354 5.85 -17.41 22.30
CA PHE A 354 4.86 -16.44 21.82
C PHE A 354 3.97 -17.04 20.73
N LEU A 355 4.58 -17.59 19.67
CA LEU A 355 3.83 -18.20 18.56
C LEU A 355 2.90 -19.31 19.04
N ARG A 356 3.37 -20.18 19.94
CA ARG A 356 2.56 -21.26 20.50
C ARG A 356 1.35 -20.72 21.26
N LEU A 357 1.54 -19.70 22.10
CA LEU A 357 0.45 -19.10 22.89
C LEU A 357 -0.59 -18.42 21.99
N VAL A 358 -0.14 -17.65 20.99
CA VAL A 358 -1.06 -16.98 20.06
C VAL A 358 -1.74 -17.99 19.11
N LEU A 359 -1.06 -19.04 18.67
CA LEU A 359 -1.68 -20.13 17.92
C LEU A 359 -2.79 -20.81 18.74
N ASN A 360 -2.54 -21.10 20.01
CA ASN A 360 -3.53 -21.71 20.91
C ASN A 360 -4.73 -20.79 21.13
N LEU A 361 -4.50 -19.50 21.35
CA LEU A 361 -5.55 -18.50 21.50
C LEU A 361 -6.38 -18.38 20.22
N THR A 362 -5.71 -18.23 19.07
CA THR A 362 -6.36 -17.80 17.84
C THR A 362 -6.95 -18.96 17.03
N GLY A 363 -6.31 -20.13 17.10
CA GLY A 363 -6.61 -21.30 16.28
C GLY A 363 -6.20 -21.17 14.81
N ASN A 364 -5.54 -20.08 14.42
CA ASN A 364 -5.02 -19.88 13.06
C ASN A 364 -3.56 -20.29 12.98
N VAL A 365 -3.23 -21.09 11.96
CA VAL A 365 -1.83 -21.30 11.58
C VAL A 365 -1.28 -19.94 11.09
N PRO A 366 0.00 -19.60 11.40
CA PRO A 366 0.68 -18.44 10.82
C PRO A 366 0.41 -18.30 9.32
N GLY A 367 -0.08 -17.12 8.90
CA GLY A 367 -0.50 -16.84 7.52
C GLY A 367 -2.02 -16.90 7.26
N GLU A 368 -2.79 -17.77 7.93
CA GLU A 368 -4.23 -17.92 7.68
C GLU A 368 -5.08 -16.78 8.26
N GLY A 369 -4.64 -16.23 9.39
CA GLY A 369 -5.50 -15.43 10.27
C GLY A 369 -5.71 -13.99 9.83
N GLY A 370 -4.86 -13.45 8.96
CA GLY A 370 -4.81 -12.02 8.66
C GLY A 370 -4.50 -11.20 9.91
N LEU A 371 -5.10 -10.00 10.01
CA LEU A 371 -4.93 -9.16 11.20
C LEU A 371 -5.90 -9.55 12.33
N ILE A 372 -5.39 -9.47 13.55
CA ILE A 372 -6.11 -9.61 14.81
C ILE A 372 -6.17 -8.21 15.43
N THR A 373 -7.37 -7.70 15.65
CA THR A 373 -7.57 -6.36 16.23
C THR A 373 -7.99 -6.45 17.69
N PHE A 374 -7.46 -5.54 18.51
CA PHE A 374 -7.87 -5.32 19.89
C PHE A 374 -8.78 -4.08 19.93
N PRO A 375 -10.11 -4.20 19.72
CA PRO A 375 -11.01 -3.05 19.59
C PRO A 375 -11.16 -2.24 20.89
N GLU A 376 -10.84 -2.85 22.03
CA GLU A 376 -10.84 -2.20 23.35
C GLU A 376 -9.47 -1.58 23.70
N SER A 377 -8.47 -1.73 22.83
CA SER A 377 -7.15 -1.10 23.04
C SER A 377 -7.24 0.42 22.87
N SER A 378 -6.66 1.15 23.82
CA SER A 378 -6.52 2.61 23.75
C SER A 378 -5.71 3.04 22.52
N TRP A 379 -4.79 2.20 22.03
CA TRP A 379 -4.04 2.43 20.80
C TRP A 379 -4.79 1.99 19.54
N LEU A 380 -5.93 1.30 19.67
CA LEU A 380 -6.59 0.53 18.62
C LEU A 380 -5.55 -0.33 17.87
N ALA A 381 -4.85 -1.16 18.64
CA ALA A 381 -3.76 -1.98 18.13
C ALA A 381 -4.25 -3.18 17.32
N SER A 382 -3.46 -3.61 16.34
CA SER A 382 -3.63 -4.86 15.62
C SER A 382 -2.30 -5.56 15.39
N ILE A 383 -2.32 -6.88 15.34
CA ILE A 383 -1.16 -7.73 15.04
C ILE A 383 -1.45 -8.69 13.90
N VAL A 384 -0.42 -9.10 13.18
CA VAL A 384 -0.44 -10.05 12.08
C VAL A 384 0.70 -11.03 12.31
N ILE A 385 0.38 -12.33 12.29
CA ILE A 385 1.38 -13.39 12.24
C ILE A 385 1.39 -13.91 10.79
N PRO A 386 2.31 -13.41 9.94
CA PRO A 386 2.42 -13.90 8.58
C PRO A 386 2.86 -15.37 8.56
N HIS A 387 2.77 -16.00 7.39
CA HIS A 387 3.42 -17.28 7.17
C HIS A 387 4.92 -17.20 7.51
N GLN A 388 5.47 -18.27 8.09
CA GLN A 388 6.88 -18.37 8.44
C GLN A 388 7.55 -19.45 7.56
N PRO A 389 8.72 -19.19 6.97
CA PRO A 389 9.45 -17.93 6.99
C PRO A 389 8.73 -16.81 6.21
N HIS A 390 8.85 -15.58 6.69
CA HIS A 390 8.30 -14.38 6.03
C HIS A 390 9.36 -13.63 5.21
N PHE A 391 10.65 -13.82 5.51
CA PHE A 391 11.78 -13.32 4.75
C PHE A 391 12.55 -14.47 4.11
N ILE A 392 13.08 -14.24 2.91
CA ILE A 392 14.02 -15.19 2.30
C ILE A 392 15.29 -15.24 3.16
N GLY A 393 15.66 -16.44 3.60
CA GLY A 393 16.82 -16.65 4.47
C GLY A 393 16.54 -16.53 5.97
N GLN A 394 15.27 -16.34 6.37
CA GLN A 394 14.86 -16.43 7.77
C GLN A 394 15.10 -17.85 8.32
N PRO A 395 15.83 -18.02 9.44
CA PRO A 395 16.05 -19.33 10.07
C PRO A 395 14.75 -20.00 10.53
N ASP A 396 14.71 -21.33 10.50
CA ASP A 396 13.53 -22.14 10.86
C ASP A 396 13.11 -21.97 12.33
N ASP A 397 14.04 -21.61 13.21
CA ASP A 397 13.83 -21.38 14.65
C ASP A 397 13.51 -19.91 14.99
N VAL A 398 13.44 -19.04 13.98
CA VAL A 398 13.11 -17.61 14.12
C VAL A 398 11.75 -17.34 13.49
N ALA A 399 10.93 -16.54 14.16
CA ALA A 399 9.64 -16.09 13.63
C ALA A 399 9.51 -14.57 13.60
N VAL A 400 8.62 -14.09 12.74
CA VAL A 400 8.30 -12.66 12.60
C VAL A 400 6.84 -12.40 12.91
N LEU A 401 6.61 -11.41 13.75
CA LEU A 401 5.33 -10.77 14.01
C LEU A 401 5.37 -9.35 13.45
N TRP A 402 4.26 -8.88 12.90
CA TRP A 402 4.08 -7.47 12.56
C TRP A 402 2.84 -6.91 13.24
N GLY A 403 2.85 -5.64 13.62
CA GLY A 403 1.68 -5.00 14.21
C GLY A 403 1.74 -3.49 14.15
N TYR A 404 0.68 -2.86 14.63
CA TYR A 404 0.52 -1.41 14.61
C TYR A 404 -0.61 -0.90 15.49
N GLY A 405 -0.67 0.42 15.70
CA GLY A 405 -1.81 1.10 16.34
C GLY A 405 -2.28 2.31 15.56
N LEU A 406 -3.58 2.60 15.60
CA LEU A 406 -4.21 3.74 14.92
C LEU A 406 -4.41 4.96 15.83
N SER A 407 -4.29 4.82 17.15
CA SER A 407 -4.42 5.91 18.13
C SER A 407 -3.11 6.09 18.89
N VAL A 408 -2.07 6.54 18.18
CA VAL A 408 -0.68 6.48 18.68
C VAL A 408 -0.35 7.48 19.78
N ASP A 409 -1.13 8.56 19.90
CA ASP A 409 -0.91 9.60 20.92
C ASP A 409 -1.70 9.35 22.21
N LYS A 410 -2.49 8.27 22.28
CA LYS A 410 -3.23 7.89 23.50
C LYS A 410 -2.37 7.04 24.41
N PRO A 411 -2.42 7.24 25.74
CA PRO A 411 -1.79 6.32 26.69
C PRO A 411 -2.29 4.88 26.54
N GLY A 412 -1.38 3.91 26.61
CA GLY A 412 -1.72 2.49 26.60
C GLY A 412 -2.51 2.04 27.85
N ASP A 413 -3.16 0.90 27.73
CA ASP A 413 -3.93 0.23 28.79
C ASP A 413 -3.02 -0.45 29.81
N PHE A 414 -1.79 -0.84 29.46
CA PHE A 414 -0.86 -1.51 30.37
C PHE A 414 0.39 -0.67 30.63
N VAL A 415 1.01 -0.12 29.59
CA VAL A 415 2.26 0.67 29.69
C VAL A 415 2.02 2.13 30.12
N LYS A 416 0.79 2.65 29.95
CA LYS A 416 0.38 4.01 30.34
C LYS A 416 1.18 5.14 29.67
N LYS A 417 1.80 4.86 28.53
CA LYS A 417 2.45 5.85 27.66
C LYS A 417 1.77 5.92 26.29
N PRO A 418 1.81 7.07 25.59
CA PRO A 418 1.49 7.13 24.17
C PRO A 418 2.33 6.14 23.37
N MET A 419 1.73 5.40 22.44
CA MET A 419 2.46 4.46 21.56
C MET A 419 3.62 5.14 20.82
N SER A 420 3.41 6.39 20.41
CA SER A 420 4.42 7.23 19.74
C SER A 420 5.67 7.49 20.59
N ALA A 421 5.59 7.32 21.91
CA ALA A 421 6.69 7.49 22.86
C ALA A 421 7.22 6.17 23.42
N CYS A 422 6.74 5.02 22.93
CA CYS A 422 7.12 3.71 23.43
C CYS A 422 8.33 3.12 22.70
N THR A 423 9.19 2.42 23.44
CA THR A 423 10.22 1.54 22.88
C THR A 423 9.61 0.23 22.35
N GLY A 424 10.40 -0.59 21.68
CA GLY A 424 9.97 -1.92 21.24
C GLY A 424 9.52 -2.83 22.40
N ALA A 425 10.26 -2.82 23.52
CA ALA A 425 9.93 -3.61 24.70
C ALA A 425 8.59 -3.18 25.33
N GLU A 426 8.33 -1.88 25.39
CA GLU A 426 7.08 -1.32 25.87
C GLU A 426 5.90 -1.68 24.95
N ILE A 427 6.06 -1.55 23.63
CA ILE A 427 5.02 -1.95 22.68
C ILE A 427 4.71 -3.45 22.80
N LEU A 428 5.74 -4.30 22.88
CA LEU A 428 5.54 -5.75 23.05
C LEU A 428 4.82 -6.07 24.37
N SER A 429 5.16 -5.37 25.46
CA SER A 429 4.49 -5.50 26.76
C SER A 429 2.99 -5.17 26.69
N GLU A 430 2.62 -4.09 25.98
CA GLU A 430 1.21 -3.72 25.78
C GLU A 430 0.43 -4.81 25.03
N ILE A 431 1.02 -5.36 23.96
CA ILE A 431 0.41 -6.42 23.16
C ILE A 431 0.23 -7.70 24.00
N LEU A 432 1.22 -8.07 24.80
CA LEU A 432 1.12 -9.22 25.71
C LEU A 432 0.01 -9.03 26.74
N GLY A 433 -0.17 -7.80 27.24
CA GLY A 433 -1.29 -7.44 28.13
C GLY A 433 -2.65 -7.67 27.49
N HIS A 434 -2.85 -7.22 26.25
CA HIS A 434 -4.11 -7.46 25.51
C HIS A 434 -4.37 -8.94 25.21
N LEU A 435 -3.31 -9.72 25.01
CA LEU A 435 -3.37 -11.17 24.84
C LEU A 435 -3.56 -11.94 26.16
N ARG A 436 -3.45 -11.28 27.32
CA ARG A 436 -3.48 -11.89 28.66
C ARG A 436 -2.36 -12.93 28.87
N ILE A 437 -1.18 -12.66 28.32
CA ILE A 437 0.02 -13.47 28.53
C ILE A 437 0.85 -12.82 29.63
N GLU A 438 0.73 -13.32 30.86
CA GLU A 438 1.41 -12.74 32.04
C GLU A 438 2.60 -13.60 32.49
N ALA A 439 2.42 -14.92 32.61
CA ALA A 439 3.44 -15.81 33.18
C ALA A 439 4.70 -15.92 32.31
N GLU A 440 4.57 -15.82 30.99
CA GLU A 440 5.68 -15.92 30.03
C GLU A 440 6.15 -14.56 29.50
N ALA A 441 5.58 -13.45 29.98
CA ALA A 441 5.81 -12.13 29.40
C ALA A 441 7.29 -11.70 29.44
N GLU A 442 7.93 -11.82 30.59
CA GLU A 442 9.35 -11.48 30.80
C GLU A 442 10.25 -12.26 29.83
N LYS A 443 10.08 -13.59 29.79
CA LYS A 443 10.82 -14.46 28.87
C LYS A 443 10.63 -14.04 27.41
N ILE A 444 9.38 -13.80 26.98
CA ILE A 444 9.09 -13.42 25.60
C ILE A 444 9.81 -12.11 25.26
N ILE A 445 9.76 -11.11 26.13
CA ILE A 445 10.42 -9.82 25.93
C ILE A 445 11.94 -10.00 25.84
N GLU A 446 12.56 -10.74 26.76
CA GLU A 446 14.02 -10.97 26.78
C GLU A 446 14.54 -11.71 25.54
N THR A 447 13.73 -12.61 24.97
CA THR A 447 14.11 -13.41 23.79
C THR A 447 13.66 -12.82 22.45
N SER A 448 13.17 -11.58 22.43
CA SER A 448 12.63 -10.96 21.22
C SER A 448 13.31 -9.63 20.90
N THR A 449 13.40 -9.31 19.62
CA THR A 449 13.80 -7.99 19.14
C THR A 449 12.58 -7.32 18.50
N CYS A 450 12.00 -6.34 19.20
CA CYS A 450 10.87 -5.55 18.71
C CYS A 450 11.35 -4.19 18.21
N ILE A 451 11.10 -3.89 16.93
CA ILE A 451 11.53 -2.66 16.27
C ILE A 451 10.29 -1.86 15.84
N PRO A 452 9.98 -0.76 16.54
CA PRO A 452 8.92 0.16 16.12
C PRO A 452 9.35 1.08 14.98
N CYS A 453 8.40 1.51 14.16
CA CYS A 453 8.62 2.49 13.11
C CYS A 453 7.51 3.57 13.14
N MET A 454 7.92 4.82 13.34
CA MET A 454 7.04 5.99 13.21
C MET A 454 7.01 6.42 11.76
N MET A 455 5.82 6.59 11.19
CA MET A 455 5.64 7.07 9.83
C MET A 455 4.72 8.29 9.85
N PRO A 456 5.19 9.50 9.53
CA PRO A 456 4.39 10.73 9.63
C PRO A 456 3.25 10.81 8.62
N PHE A 457 3.41 10.23 7.42
CA PHE A 457 2.52 10.43 6.27
C PHE A 457 1.79 9.16 5.82
N ILE A 458 1.82 8.09 6.61
CA ILE A 458 1.42 6.75 6.18
C ILE A 458 -0.06 6.61 5.79
N THR A 459 -0.93 7.52 6.26
CA THR A 459 -2.33 7.62 5.81
C THR A 459 -2.65 8.93 5.09
N SER A 460 -1.63 9.66 4.63
CA SER A 460 -1.79 10.98 3.97
C SER A 460 -2.69 10.91 2.74
N GLN A 461 -2.64 9.84 1.95
CA GLN A 461 -3.52 9.60 0.79
C GLN A 461 -5.02 9.51 1.13
N PHE A 462 -5.38 9.31 2.41
CA PHE A 462 -6.77 9.30 2.87
C PHE A 462 -7.23 10.63 3.45
N LEU A 463 -6.34 11.62 3.57
CA LEU A 463 -6.73 12.94 4.05
C LEU A 463 -7.80 13.55 3.14
N LYS A 464 -8.59 14.45 3.72
CA LYS A 464 -9.65 15.16 3.01
C LYS A 464 -9.04 15.88 1.82
N ARG A 465 -9.72 15.80 0.68
CA ARG A 465 -9.28 16.41 -0.56
C ARG A 465 -10.47 16.88 -1.36
N ALA A 466 -10.23 17.85 -2.22
CA ALA A 466 -11.11 18.30 -3.27
C ALA A 466 -10.66 17.76 -4.64
N LYS A 467 -11.56 17.86 -5.61
CA LYS A 467 -11.20 17.61 -7.01
C LYS A 467 -10.12 18.61 -7.43
N GLY A 468 -9.00 18.11 -7.94
CA GLY A 468 -7.85 18.91 -8.35
C GLY A 468 -6.67 18.86 -7.37
N ASP A 469 -6.86 18.42 -6.12
CA ASP A 469 -5.72 18.28 -5.19
C ASP A 469 -4.73 17.19 -5.64
N ARG A 470 -5.21 16.16 -6.34
CA ARG A 470 -4.37 15.21 -7.07
C ARG A 470 -4.33 15.60 -8.55
N PRO A 471 -3.15 15.69 -9.19
CA PRO A 471 -3.07 15.91 -10.62
C PRO A 471 -3.50 14.66 -11.39
N LEU A 472 -3.86 14.82 -12.66
CA LEU A 472 -4.04 13.68 -13.56
C LEU A 472 -2.72 12.92 -13.73
N VAL A 473 -2.81 11.61 -13.99
CA VAL A 473 -1.63 10.78 -14.33
C VAL A 473 -0.81 11.41 -15.46
N VAL A 474 -1.48 11.92 -16.49
CA VAL A 474 -0.85 12.77 -17.52
C VAL A 474 -1.51 14.14 -17.45
N PRO A 475 -0.82 15.17 -16.93
CA PRO A 475 -1.36 16.53 -16.87
C PRO A 475 -1.80 17.01 -18.24
N LYS A 476 -2.82 17.88 -18.27
CA LYS A 476 -3.34 18.43 -19.52
C LYS A 476 -2.22 19.18 -20.27
N GLY A 477 -2.05 18.86 -21.55
CA GLY A 477 -1.00 19.47 -22.38
C GLY A 477 0.40 18.91 -22.17
N SER A 478 0.59 17.95 -21.23
CA SER A 478 1.87 17.26 -21.07
C SER A 478 2.26 16.50 -22.35
N GLN A 479 3.50 16.68 -22.79
CA GLN A 479 4.06 15.97 -23.94
C GLN A 479 4.90 14.76 -23.52
N ASN A 480 5.58 14.85 -22.38
CA ASN A 480 6.54 13.83 -21.94
C ASN A 480 6.61 13.63 -20.42
N LEU A 481 5.70 14.23 -19.65
CA LEU A 481 5.63 14.10 -18.19
C LEU A 481 4.40 13.32 -17.76
N ALA A 482 4.59 12.37 -16.85
CA ALA A 482 3.51 11.72 -16.13
C ALA A 482 3.77 11.66 -14.63
N PHE A 483 2.70 11.77 -13.85
CA PHE A 483 2.68 11.52 -12.41
C PHE A 483 2.13 10.12 -12.13
N ILE A 484 2.82 9.38 -11.29
CA ILE A 484 2.48 8.00 -10.95
C ILE A 484 2.44 7.80 -9.43
N GLY A 485 1.84 6.71 -8.97
CA GLY A 485 1.76 6.38 -7.55
C GLY A 485 0.42 6.76 -6.91
N GLN A 486 0.45 7.01 -5.59
CA GLN A 486 -0.76 7.09 -4.75
C GLN A 486 -1.43 8.48 -4.75
N PHE A 487 -0.75 9.48 -5.31
CA PHE A 487 -1.15 10.88 -5.22
C PHE A 487 -1.50 11.52 -6.57
N CYS A 488 -1.59 10.73 -7.63
CA CYS A 488 -2.22 11.14 -8.89
C CYS A 488 -3.67 10.63 -8.97
N GLU A 489 -4.51 11.28 -9.77
CA GLU A 489 -5.92 10.95 -9.91
C GLU A 489 -6.15 9.85 -10.95
N LEU A 490 -6.67 8.72 -10.48
CA LEU A 490 -7.31 7.67 -11.28
C LEU A 490 -8.78 7.53 -10.88
N PRO A 491 -9.70 7.42 -11.85
CA PRO A 491 -11.11 7.15 -11.59
C PRO A 491 -11.33 5.71 -11.14
N ASP A 492 -12.43 5.48 -10.41
CA ASP A 492 -12.97 4.17 -10.00
C ASP A 492 -12.08 3.26 -9.13
N ASP A 493 -10.80 3.57 -8.97
CA ASP A 493 -9.87 2.80 -8.13
C ASP A 493 -9.55 3.50 -6.81
N VAL A 494 -8.93 2.76 -5.89
CA VAL A 494 -8.63 3.18 -4.52
C VAL A 494 -7.13 3.27 -4.25
N VAL A 495 -6.72 4.37 -3.61
CA VAL A 495 -5.33 4.56 -3.14
C VAL A 495 -4.98 3.58 -2.01
N PHE A 496 -3.75 3.63 -1.49
CA PHE A 496 -3.23 2.69 -0.48
C PHE A 496 -3.26 1.21 -0.91
N THR A 497 -3.25 0.97 -2.22
CA THR A 497 -3.17 -0.36 -2.81
C THR A 497 -2.00 -0.44 -3.78
N VAL A 498 -1.38 -1.62 -3.89
CA VAL A 498 -0.34 -1.86 -4.90
C VAL A 498 -0.92 -1.69 -6.31
N GLU A 499 -2.17 -2.11 -6.49
CA GLU A 499 -2.94 -1.96 -7.74
C GLU A 499 -2.94 -0.52 -8.26
N TYR A 500 -3.21 0.47 -7.40
CA TYR A 500 -3.27 1.88 -7.82
C TYR A 500 -1.94 2.39 -8.38
N SER A 501 -0.82 2.02 -7.74
CA SER A 501 0.53 2.38 -8.23
C SER A 501 0.84 1.72 -9.57
N ILE A 502 0.48 0.45 -9.75
CA ILE A 502 0.73 -0.27 -11.00
C ILE A 502 -0.20 0.26 -12.11
N ARG A 503 -1.46 0.54 -11.80
CA ARG A 503 -2.44 1.13 -12.73
C ARG A 503 -2.03 2.51 -13.20
N SER A 504 -1.55 3.37 -12.31
CA SER A 504 -1.07 4.71 -12.67
C SER A 504 0.15 4.62 -13.59
N ALA A 505 1.10 3.73 -13.28
CA ALA A 505 2.23 3.43 -14.14
C ALA A 505 1.82 2.93 -15.54
N GLN A 506 0.91 1.96 -15.62
CA GLN A 506 0.41 1.43 -16.90
C GLN A 506 -0.31 2.51 -17.71
N THR A 507 -1.15 3.32 -17.05
CA THR A 507 -1.87 4.44 -17.66
C THR A 507 -0.90 5.47 -18.22
N ALA A 508 0.13 5.85 -17.45
CA ALA A 508 1.14 6.81 -17.86
C ALA A 508 1.92 6.34 -19.09
N VAL A 509 2.43 5.10 -19.07
CA VAL A 509 3.22 4.55 -20.17
C VAL A 509 2.40 4.46 -21.45
N TYR A 510 1.18 3.94 -21.37
CA TYR A 510 0.34 3.78 -22.56
C TYR A 510 -0.03 5.13 -23.17
N ALA A 511 -0.33 6.13 -22.33
CA ALA A 511 -0.66 7.48 -22.80
C ALA A 511 0.54 8.21 -23.42
N LEU A 512 1.71 8.20 -22.78
CA LEU A 512 2.89 8.92 -23.28
C LEU A 512 3.51 8.29 -24.53
N LEU A 513 3.43 6.97 -24.68
CA LEU A 513 3.88 6.27 -25.89
C LEU A 513 2.83 6.23 -27.01
N GLY A 514 1.59 6.69 -26.73
CA GLY A 514 0.48 6.66 -27.67
C GLY A 514 0.07 5.24 -28.07
N LEU A 515 0.14 4.28 -27.15
CA LEU A 515 -0.20 2.88 -27.43
C LEU A 515 -1.72 2.74 -27.61
N ASP A 516 -2.15 1.94 -28.59
CA ASP A 516 -3.58 1.64 -28.81
C ASP A 516 -4.08 0.56 -27.84
N ARG A 517 -3.86 0.80 -26.53
CA ARG A 517 -4.18 -0.11 -25.44
C ARG A 517 -4.62 0.69 -24.22
N SER A 518 -5.34 0.03 -23.32
CA SER A 518 -5.72 0.59 -22.02
C SER A 518 -5.44 -0.41 -20.90
N PRO A 519 -5.11 0.05 -19.68
CA PRO A 519 -5.03 -0.81 -18.51
C PRO A 519 -6.32 -1.63 -18.30
N PRO A 520 -6.25 -2.87 -17.79
CA PRO A 520 -7.44 -3.65 -17.44
C PRO A 520 -8.41 -2.84 -16.58
N ALA A 521 -9.66 -2.70 -17.00
CA ALA A 521 -10.65 -1.89 -16.28
C ALA A 521 -10.85 -2.38 -14.84
N VAL A 522 -11.06 -1.45 -13.90
CA VAL A 522 -11.37 -1.78 -12.50
C VAL A 522 -12.63 -2.67 -12.45
N TYR A 523 -12.58 -3.75 -11.69
CA TYR A 523 -13.72 -4.64 -11.54
C TYR A 523 -14.91 -3.93 -10.87
N GLN A 524 -16.03 -3.83 -11.58
CA GLN A 524 -17.21 -3.11 -11.13
C GLN A 524 -18.22 -4.03 -10.43
N GLY A 525 -17.82 -4.63 -9.30
CA GLY A 525 -18.70 -5.48 -8.49
C GLY A 525 -20.00 -4.77 -8.05
N LYS A 526 -19.97 -3.44 -7.95
CA LYS A 526 -21.13 -2.58 -7.65
C LYS A 526 -22.29 -2.66 -8.67
N TYR A 527 -22.05 -3.23 -9.85
CA TYR A 527 -23.11 -3.44 -10.86
C TYR A 527 -23.56 -4.90 -10.99
N ASP A 528 -23.02 -5.83 -10.20
CA ASP A 528 -23.43 -7.23 -10.20
C ASP A 528 -24.51 -7.46 -9.12
N PRO A 529 -25.77 -7.79 -9.49
CA PRO A 529 -26.85 -8.01 -8.52
C PRO A 529 -26.54 -9.10 -7.48
N ARG A 530 -25.72 -10.09 -7.83
CA ARG A 530 -25.33 -11.17 -6.92
C ARG A 530 -24.36 -10.66 -5.85
N VAL A 531 -23.44 -9.77 -6.24
CA VAL A 531 -22.53 -9.09 -5.31
C VAL A 531 -23.32 -8.19 -4.38
N LEU A 532 -24.22 -7.37 -4.93
CA LEU A 532 -25.05 -6.47 -4.13
C LEU A 532 -25.95 -7.21 -3.15
N TYR A 533 -26.56 -8.33 -3.56
CA TYR A 533 -27.38 -9.14 -2.66
C TYR A 533 -26.56 -9.75 -1.51
N LYS A 534 -25.35 -10.23 -1.78
CA LYS A 534 -24.43 -10.72 -0.74
C LYS A 534 -23.99 -9.61 0.21
N ALA A 535 -23.60 -8.46 -0.33
CA ALA A 535 -23.25 -7.30 0.48
C ALA A 535 -24.41 -6.85 1.36
N TYR A 536 -25.63 -6.79 0.81
CA TYR A 536 -26.85 -6.49 1.57
C TYR A 536 -27.04 -7.47 2.74
N ARG A 537 -26.96 -8.79 2.50
CA ARG A 537 -27.10 -9.80 3.56
C ARG A 537 -26.06 -9.63 4.66
N ALA A 538 -24.80 -9.43 4.28
CA ALA A 538 -23.71 -9.24 5.22
C ALA A 538 -23.87 -7.95 6.04
N LEU A 539 -24.26 -6.84 5.41
CA LEU A 539 -24.53 -5.57 6.10
C LEU A 539 -25.64 -5.67 7.14
N HIS A 540 -26.62 -6.55 6.94
CA HIS A 540 -27.73 -6.81 7.86
C HIS A 540 -27.48 -8.01 8.80
N ASP A 541 -26.27 -8.56 8.83
CA ASP A 541 -25.93 -9.76 9.62
C ASP A 541 -26.89 -10.95 9.38
N LEU A 542 -27.40 -11.09 8.14
CA LEU A 542 -28.28 -12.19 7.77
C LEU A 542 -27.49 -13.50 7.64
N PRO A 543 -28.00 -14.64 8.13
CA PRO A 543 -27.34 -15.93 7.98
C PRO A 543 -27.08 -16.25 6.51
N ALA A 544 -25.92 -16.85 6.20
CA ALA A 544 -25.45 -17.18 4.85
C ALA A 544 -26.30 -18.25 4.14
#